data_AF-A0A7G9Y6L8-F1
#
_entry.id   AF-A0A7G9Y6L8-F1
#
_cell.length_a   1.000
_cell.length_b   1.000
_cell.length_c   1.000
_cell.angle_alpha   90.00
_cell.angle_beta   90.00
_cell.angle_gamma   90.00
#
_symmetry.space_group_name_H-M   'P 1'
#
loop_
_entity.id
_entity.type
_entity.pdbx_description
1 polymer ?
#
loop_
_entity_poly.entity_id
_entity_poly.type
_entity_poly.pdbx_seq_one_letter_code
_entity_poly.pdbx_strand_id
1 'polypeptide(L)'
;MERSDRTTSARPPAEGERRALIGYDSQYRISASLILRALRDSLRWIRVADPNVGRVDDIQIGSQSRVDAFQVKWSLYGGNFSFSDLIKPQDKKPSLIAQLADGWTRLQKTYPNDRIAVHLITNDQPSVSDKPPVSDPPPTPRHFSAFAGQVWNPAHRASPDSEWSVPEAWQPAWDKLREATDLYDEEFESFVRDCELEFKYSLPGPERAATRDQKIAQDYQEHLFQTLFATVVDPEQIIELDRKQLLARLGWGDRFEFKSCHEFLEPEFHYSPVAATVRQLEDALLNLPGGYIAVLGTPGSGKSTLLTQTFRGRSERVIRYYAYVPDAQDPITLRGESVNFLHDVVLALDQAGFRVGDSPSGFDRDQLLKRFHEQLHHLHEDWENTGRKTIILIDGLDHIARESHPERSFLYDLPLPEQVPGGVYFVLGSQTDELDGLPDRVQYSIRQQPGRHIEMEPLSREEVIQITEDAGIATELTNEQKEEIYRWASISLGISSEPHSECNRYGSY
;
A
#
# COMPACT_ATOMS: atom_id res chain seq x y z
N MET A 1 -24.81 51.35 49.77
CA MET A 1 -23.97 50.35 50.47
C MET A 1 -24.92 49.23 50.81
N GLU A 2 -24.79 48.00 50.33
CA GLU A 2 -23.59 47.21 50.01
C GLU A 2 -23.72 46.41 48.71
N ARG A 3 -22.56 46.06 48.16
CA ARG A 3 -22.34 45.30 46.93
C ARG A 3 -22.65 43.82 47.17
N SER A 4 -23.39 43.18 46.26
CA SER A 4 -23.43 41.72 46.17
C SER A 4 -22.22 41.23 45.38
N ASP A 5 -21.29 40.57 46.06
CA ASP A 5 -20.23 39.79 45.42
C ASP A 5 -20.83 38.59 44.67
N ARG A 6 -20.58 38.54 43.36
CA ARG A 6 -20.79 37.34 42.55
C ARG A 6 -19.58 36.42 42.74
N THR A 7 -19.73 35.39 43.54
CA THR A 7 -18.79 34.28 43.64
C THR A 7 -18.78 33.49 42.33
N THR A 8 -17.68 33.61 41.58
CA THR A 8 -17.30 32.71 40.49
C THR A 8 -17.16 31.29 41.03
N SER A 9 -18.00 30.37 40.57
CA SER A 9 -17.91 28.94 40.93
C SER A 9 -16.65 28.34 40.29
N ALA A 10 -15.57 28.21 41.06
CA ALA A 10 -14.43 27.39 40.71
C ALA A 10 -14.89 25.92 40.63
N ARG A 11 -14.67 25.27 39.48
CA ARG A 11 -15.07 23.87 39.24
C ARG A 11 -14.25 22.92 40.14
N PRO A 12 -14.80 21.76 40.55
CA PRO A 12 -14.10 20.79 41.38
C PRO A 12 -12.81 20.26 40.71
N PRO A 13 -11.67 20.11 41.42
CA PRO A 13 -10.40 19.65 40.85
C PRO A 13 -10.49 18.31 40.11
N ALA A 14 -11.28 17.36 40.63
CA ALA A 14 -11.50 16.05 40.02
C ALA A 14 -12.19 16.11 38.64
N GLU A 15 -13.02 17.13 38.37
CA GLU A 15 -13.61 17.33 37.04
C GLU A 15 -12.58 17.83 36.03
N GLY A 16 -11.59 18.62 36.48
CA GLY A 16 -10.48 19.08 35.65
C GLY A 16 -9.57 17.92 35.23
N GLU A 17 -9.19 17.08 36.18
CA GLU A 17 -8.38 15.88 35.92
C GLU A 17 -9.08 14.90 34.99
N ARG A 18 -10.38 14.63 35.22
CA ARG A 18 -11.17 13.75 34.35
C ARG A 18 -11.24 14.27 32.92
N ARG A 19 -11.41 15.58 32.74
CA ARG A 19 -11.42 16.20 31.40
C ARG A 19 -10.07 16.11 30.70
N ALA A 20 -8.96 16.29 31.43
CA ALA A 20 -7.62 16.12 30.87
C ALA A 20 -7.39 14.67 30.40
N LEU A 21 -7.78 13.68 31.21
CA LEU A 21 -7.68 12.26 30.85
C LEU A 21 -8.51 11.91 29.61
N ILE A 22 -9.73 12.45 29.49
CA ILE A 22 -10.57 12.27 28.28
C ILE A 22 -9.90 12.88 27.04
N GLY A 23 -9.29 14.06 27.18
CA GLY A 23 -8.55 14.70 26.10
C GLY A 23 -7.38 13.84 25.62
N TYR A 24 -6.55 13.35 26.55
CA TYR A 24 -5.40 12.50 26.24
C TYR A 24 -5.81 11.16 25.63
N ASP A 25 -6.79 10.44 26.20
CA ASP A 25 -7.27 9.17 25.63
C ASP A 25 -7.76 9.36 24.18
N SER A 26 -8.57 10.41 23.93
CA SER A 26 -9.10 10.69 22.59
C SER A 26 -7.98 11.07 21.61
N GLN A 27 -7.01 11.87 22.05
CA GLN A 27 -5.83 12.22 21.27
C GLN A 27 -5.06 10.98 20.83
N TYR A 28 -4.66 10.10 21.76
CA TYR A 28 -3.89 8.91 21.40
C TYR A 28 -4.68 7.93 20.53
N ARG A 29 -6.01 7.82 20.70
CA ARG A 29 -6.85 6.98 19.83
C ARG A 29 -6.92 7.53 18.39
N ILE A 30 -7.04 8.85 18.25
CA ILE A 30 -6.98 9.51 16.93
C ILE A 30 -5.60 9.32 16.32
N SER A 31 -4.54 9.59 17.07
CA SER A 31 -3.16 9.36 16.63
C SER A 31 -2.96 7.93 16.17
N ALA A 32 -3.50 6.95 16.91
CA ALA A 32 -3.35 5.55 16.55
C ALA A 32 -4.02 5.21 15.21
N SER A 33 -5.21 5.74 14.97
CA SER A 33 -5.91 5.60 13.69
C SER A 33 -5.15 6.25 12.53
N LEU A 34 -4.66 7.48 12.72
CA LEU A 34 -3.91 8.23 11.71
C LEU A 34 -2.58 7.53 11.35
N ILE A 35 -1.85 7.06 12.36
CA ILE A 35 -0.59 6.33 12.17
C ILE A 35 -0.82 4.99 11.48
N LEU A 36 -1.88 4.26 11.84
CA LEU A 36 -2.21 2.99 11.17
C LEU A 36 -2.46 3.19 9.68
N ARG A 37 -3.18 4.26 9.31
CA ARG A 37 -3.37 4.64 7.91
C ARG A 37 -2.04 4.99 7.24
N ALA A 38 -1.23 5.84 7.88
CA ALA A 38 0.06 6.27 7.33
C ALA A 38 1.05 5.11 7.15
N LEU A 39 1.05 4.13 8.06
CA LEU A 39 1.87 2.91 7.98
C LEU A 39 1.59 2.11 6.71
N ARG A 40 0.32 2.03 6.29
CA ARG A 40 -0.09 1.36 5.05
C ARG A 40 0.35 2.12 3.80
N ASP A 41 0.53 3.43 3.91
CA ASP A 41 0.94 4.30 2.81
C ASP A 41 2.46 4.49 2.82
N SER A 42 2.93 5.69 3.15
CA SER A 42 4.32 6.10 2.95
C SER A 42 4.95 6.70 4.21
N LEU A 43 4.53 6.24 5.40
CA LEU A 43 5.10 6.68 6.68
C LEU A 43 6.62 6.59 6.68
N ARG A 44 7.28 7.72 6.98
CA ARG A 44 8.71 7.83 7.24
C ARG A 44 8.99 7.87 8.74
N TRP A 45 8.26 8.71 9.48
CA TRP A 45 8.45 8.90 10.91
C TRP A 45 7.18 9.46 11.56
N ILE A 46 7.08 9.31 12.88
CA ILE A 46 6.07 9.96 13.72
C ILE A 46 6.77 10.76 14.82
N ARG A 47 6.16 11.87 15.26
CA ARG A 47 6.52 12.54 16.50
C ARG A 47 5.34 12.63 17.45
N VAL A 48 5.56 12.21 18.69
CA VAL A 48 4.54 12.14 19.72
C VAL A 48 4.98 13.00 20.89
N ALA A 49 4.14 13.93 21.32
CA ALA A 49 4.36 14.76 22.51
C ALA A 49 5.73 15.48 22.55
N ASP A 50 6.07 16.24 21.51
CA ASP A 50 7.32 17.04 21.46
C ASP A 50 7.26 18.22 22.46
N PRO A 51 8.09 18.26 23.51
CA PRO A 51 8.09 19.34 24.48
C PRO A 51 8.79 20.63 23.99
N ASN A 52 9.52 20.58 22.88
CA ASN A 52 10.35 21.69 22.38
C ASN A 52 9.71 22.47 21.22
N VAL A 53 8.64 21.95 20.61
CA VAL A 53 7.85 22.68 19.62
C VAL A 53 6.69 23.35 20.34
N GLY A 54 6.63 24.67 20.21
CA GLY A 54 5.51 25.44 20.70
C GLY A 54 4.33 25.30 19.75
N ARG A 55 3.23 24.74 20.27
CA ARG A 55 1.84 25.11 19.97
C ARG A 55 1.11 24.45 18.78
N VAL A 56 1.60 23.37 18.16
CA VAL A 56 0.77 22.48 17.29
C VAL A 56 1.28 21.03 17.38
N ASP A 57 1.13 20.37 18.52
CA ASP A 57 2.00 19.22 18.84
C ASP A 57 1.31 18.06 19.57
N ASP A 58 0.13 17.63 19.09
CA ASP A 58 -0.45 16.40 19.62
C ASP A 58 0.13 15.16 18.93
N ILE A 59 0.31 15.22 17.60
CA ILE A 59 0.97 14.20 16.78
C ILE A 59 1.46 14.84 15.47
N GLN A 60 2.66 14.49 15.04
CA GLN A 60 3.15 14.81 13.69
C GLN A 60 3.47 13.51 12.94
N ILE A 61 3.15 13.48 11.66
CA ILE A 61 3.35 12.32 10.77
C ILE A 61 4.11 12.80 9.54
N GLY A 62 5.33 12.28 9.37
CA GLY A 62 6.10 12.50 8.15
C GLY A 62 5.84 11.40 7.14
N SER A 63 5.25 11.75 5.99
CA SER A 63 5.10 10.86 4.83
C SER A 63 6.14 11.19 3.74
N GLN A 64 6.24 10.40 2.66
CA GLN A 64 7.18 10.73 1.57
C GLN A 64 6.88 12.05 0.85
N SER A 65 5.64 12.53 0.88
CA SER A 65 5.20 13.72 0.10
C SER A 65 4.91 14.95 0.94
N ARG A 66 4.56 14.79 2.22
CA ARG A 66 4.22 15.90 3.13
C ARG A 66 4.41 15.54 4.61
N VAL A 67 4.45 16.56 5.45
CA VAL A 67 4.39 16.44 6.92
C VAL A 67 3.01 16.93 7.39
N ASP A 68 2.31 16.08 8.11
CA ASP A 68 0.99 16.36 8.68
C ASP A 68 1.13 16.57 10.19
N ALA A 69 0.74 17.74 10.69
CA ALA A 69 0.72 18.06 12.12
C ALA A 69 -0.70 18.24 12.61
N PHE A 70 -1.09 17.48 13.62
CA PHE A 70 -2.46 17.44 14.11
C PHE A 70 -2.58 18.07 15.50
N GLN A 71 -3.62 18.87 15.66
CA GLN A 71 -4.09 19.40 16.93
C GLN A 71 -5.49 18.86 17.22
N VAL A 72 -5.63 18.13 18.32
CA VAL A 72 -6.87 17.47 18.74
C VAL A 72 -7.56 18.29 19.82
N LYS A 73 -8.84 18.61 19.60
CA LYS A 73 -9.72 19.29 20.55
C LYS A 73 -10.94 18.44 20.81
N TRP A 74 -10.98 17.79 21.97
CA TRP A 74 -12.04 16.84 22.29
C TRP A 74 -12.91 17.28 23.47
N SER A 75 -14.23 17.14 23.32
CA SER A 75 -15.23 17.38 24.36
C SER A 75 -15.88 16.06 24.80
N LEU A 76 -16.33 15.95 26.06
CA LEU A 76 -16.98 14.71 26.56
C LEU A 76 -18.28 14.39 25.82
N TYR A 77 -19.04 15.42 25.47
CA TYR A 77 -20.24 15.33 24.65
C TYR A 77 -20.08 16.34 23.53
N GLY A 78 -20.19 15.88 22.28
CA GLY A 78 -20.03 16.73 21.10
C GLY A 78 -20.87 18.00 21.24
N GLY A 79 -20.20 19.14 21.23
CA GLY A 79 -20.77 20.47 21.41
C GLY A 79 -20.83 21.24 20.10
N ASN A 80 -20.98 22.55 20.21
CA ASN A 80 -20.88 23.45 19.08
C ASN A 80 -19.53 24.16 19.12
N PHE A 81 -18.84 24.16 17.98
CA PHE A 81 -17.63 24.93 17.74
C PHE A 81 -18.00 26.22 17.00
N SER A 82 -17.80 27.38 17.64
CA SER A 82 -18.14 28.68 17.06
C SER A 82 -16.96 29.32 16.33
N PHE A 83 -17.24 30.29 15.47
CA PHE A 83 -16.19 31.10 14.85
C PHE A 83 -15.29 31.76 15.91
N SER A 84 -15.88 32.14 17.05
CA SER A 84 -15.12 32.77 18.13
C SER A 84 -14.17 31.83 18.86
N ASP A 85 -14.44 30.52 18.88
CA ASP A 85 -13.53 29.53 19.46
C ASP A 85 -12.25 29.39 18.63
N LEU A 86 -12.34 29.65 17.32
CA LEU A 86 -11.21 29.63 16.40
C LEU A 86 -10.29 30.85 16.56
N ILE A 87 -10.89 32.05 16.67
CA ILE A 87 -10.15 33.32 16.59
C ILE A 87 -9.87 33.99 17.94
N LYS A 88 -10.54 33.59 19.04
CA LYS A 88 -10.30 34.23 20.34
C LYS A 88 -9.13 33.55 21.06
N PRO A 89 -8.20 34.33 21.64
CA PRO A 89 -7.22 33.77 22.56
C PRO A 89 -7.92 33.25 23.82
N GLN A 90 -7.42 32.12 24.35
CA GLN A 90 -7.87 31.54 25.60
C GLN A 90 -6.79 31.73 26.67
N ASP A 91 -7.10 32.50 27.71
CA ASP A 91 -6.17 32.86 28.79
C ASP A 91 -4.83 33.45 28.27
N LYS A 92 -3.70 32.81 28.59
CA LYS A 92 -2.34 33.18 28.13
C LYS A 92 -1.95 32.52 26.79
N LYS A 93 -2.88 31.81 26.13
CA LYS A 93 -2.63 31.12 24.86
C LYS A 93 -3.23 31.92 23.69
N PRO A 94 -2.53 31.99 22.54
CA PRO A 94 -3.05 32.64 21.35
C PRO A 94 -4.28 31.88 20.81
N SER A 95 -4.97 32.46 19.84
CA SER A 95 -6.15 31.83 19.22
C SER A 95 -5.79 30.48 18.59
N LEU A 96 -6.78 29.60 18.37
CA LEU A 96 -6.50 28.29 17.77
C LEU A 96 -5.93 28.43 16.35
N ILE A 97 -6.46 29.36 15.57
CA ILE A 97 -5.93 29.60 14.23
C ILE A 97 -4.50 30.17 14.25
N ALA A 98 -4.17 31.03 15.21
CA ALA A 98 -2.80 31.51 15.41
C ALA A 98 -1.85 30.38 15.78
N GLN A 99 -2.31 29.43 16.60
CA GLN A 99 -1.53 28.25 16.96
C GLN A 99 -1.20 27.44 15.71
N LEU A 100 -2.22 27.09 14.91
CA LEU A 100 -2.06 26.35 13.65
C LEU A 100 -1.10 27.07 12.68
N ALA A 101 -1.24 28.39 12.52
CA ALA A 101 -0.38 29.21 11.67
C ALA A 101 1.08 29.26 12.15
N ASP A 102 1.31 29.41 13.47
CA ASP A 102 2.65 29.38 14.07
C ASP A 102 3.31 28.01 13.86
N GLY A 103 2.57 26.91 14.07
CA GLY A 103 3.06 25.56 13.83
C GLY A 103 3.40 25.31 12.36
N TRP A 104 2.51 25.68 11.44
CA TRP A 104 2.77 25.58 9.99
C TRP A 104 4.04 26.32 9.59
N THR A 105 4.21 27.57 10.04
CA THR A 105 5.40 28.38 9.73
C THR A 105 6.69 27.79 10.32
N ARG A 106 6.64 27.22 11.53
CA ARG A 106 7.80 26.57 12.16
C ARG A 106 8.17 25.27 11.44
N LEU A 107 7.18 24.48 11.06
CA LEU A 107 7.37 23.22 10.36
C LEU A 107 7.94 23.46 8.96
N GLN A 108 7.50 24.51 8.25
CA GLN A 108 8.11 24.90 6.98
C GLN A 108 9.60 25.24 7.11
N LYS A 109 10.00 25.90 8.20
CA LYS A 109 11.42 26.18 8.47
C LYS A 109 12.21 24.93 8.82
N THR A 110 11.57 23.97 9.49
CA THR A 110 12.19 22.71 9.92
C THR A 110 12.32 21.74 8.74
N TYR A 111 11.34 21.71 7.85
CA TYR A 111 11.22 20.80 6.71
C TYR A 111 10.98 21.60 5.40
N PRO A 112 11.99 22.35 4.92
CA PRO A 112 11.82 23.27 3.78
C PRO A 112 11.55 22.56 2.44
N ASN A 113 11.82 21.27 2.35
CA ASN A 113 11.63 20.47 1.14
C ASN A 113 10.32 19.66 1.16
N ASP A 114 9.60 19.65 2.28
CA ASP A 114 8.35 18.90 2.41
C ASP A 114 7.16 19.87 2.40
N ARG A 115 6.05 19.46 1.79
CA ARG A 115 4.79 20.19 1.96
C ARG A 115 4.33 20.01 3.41
N ILE A 116 3.83 21.06 4.04
CA ILE A 116 3.32 21.01 5.41
C ILE A 116 1.81 21.11 5.38
N ALA A 117 1.12 20.25 6.12
CA ALA A 117 -0.31 20.37 6.38
C ALA A 117 -0.56 20.39 7.89
N VAL A 118 -1.45 21.28 8.34
CA VAL A 118 -1.88 21.36 9.75
C VAL A 118 -3.36 21.04 9.86
N HIS A 119 -3.70 20.26 10.87
CA HIS A 119 -5.05 19.71 11.04
C HIS A 119 -5.60 20.09 12.41
N LEU A 120 -6.84 20.58 12.44
CA LEU A 120 -7.63 20.67 13.66
C LEU A 120 -8.69 19.58 13.67
N ILE A 121 -8.59 18.62 14.59
CA ILE A 121 -9.56 17.54 14.74
C ILE A 121 -10.42 17.77 15.98
N THR A 122 -11.74 17.75 15.81
CA THR A 122 -12.69 17.86 16.92
C THR A 122 -13.99 17.07 16.72
N ASN A 123 -14.57 16.57 17.81
CA ASN A 123 -15.91 15.98 17.81
C ASN A 123 -17.04 17.02 17.86
N ASP A 124 -16.71 18.29 18.07
CA ASP A 124 -17.69 19.36 18.05
C ASP A 124 -18.15 19.66 16.62
N GLN A 125 -19.40 20.10 16.48
CA GLN A 125 -19.96 20.49 15.19
C GLN A 125 -19.84 21.99 14.94
N PRO A 126 -19.66 22.44 13.68
CA PRO A 126 -19.67 23.86 13.38
C PRO A 126 -21.00 24.48 13.79
N SER A 127 -20.93 25.57 14.56
CA SER A 127 -22.13 26.21 15.12
C SER A 127 -23.05 26.74 14.01
N VAL A 128 -24.36 26.58 14.24
CA VAL A 128 -25.45 27.14 13.42
C VAL A 128 -26.16 28.31 14.11
N SER A 129 -25.76 28.64 15.34
CA SER A 129 -26.41 29.65 16.17
C SER A 129 -25.51 30.84 16.50
N ASP A 130 -24.22 30.78 16.14
CA ASP A 130 -23.29 31.88 16.32
C ASP A 130 -23.44 32.93 15.21
N LYS A 131 -22.81 34.09 15.43
CA LYS A 131 -22.93 35.23 14.52
C LYS A 131 -21.54 35.73 14.14
N PRO A 132 -20.91 35.14 13.11
CA PRO A 132 -19.66 35.65 12.58
C PRO A 132 -19.80 37.11 12.08
N PRO A 133 -18.68 37.83 11.93
CA PRO A 133 -18.67 39.16 11.31
C PRO A 133 -19.05 39.05 9.84
N VAL A 134 -19.90 39.95 9.34
CA VAL A 134 -20.39 39.94 7.95
C VAL A 134 -20.63 41.35 7.46
N SER A 135 -20.61 41.55 6.15
CA SER A 135 -21.00 42.81 5.50
C SER A 135 -22.52 42.94 5.42
N ASP A 136 -23.00 44.10 4.97
CA ASP A 136 -24.42 44.34 4.64
C ASP A 136 -24.57 44.37 3.11
N PRO A 137 -25.47 43.58 2.50
CA PRO A 137 -26.39 42.61 3.11
C PRO A 137 -25.68 41.37 3.70
N PRO A 138 -26.19 40.82 4.82
CA PRO A 138 -25.59 39.65 5.44
C PRO A 138 -25.80 38.39 4.58
N PRO A 139 -24.87 37.42 4.63
CA PRO A 139 -25.03 36.14 3.98
C PRO A 139 -26.18 35.36 4.62
N THR A 140 -26.85 34.52 3.81
CA THR A 140 -27.92 33.64 4.29
C THR A 140 -27.53 32.18 4.01
N PRO A 141 -27.38 31.33 5.03
CA PRO A 141 -27.52 31.61 6.47
C PRO A 141 -26.25 32.24 7.10
N ARG A 142 -26.43 33.02 8.18
CA ARG A 142 -25.34 33.71 8.92
C ARG A 142 -24.93 32.93 10.18
N HIS A 143 -24.06 31.94 10.02
CA HIS A 143 -23.45 31.19 11.12
C HIS A 143 -22.12 30.55 10.68
N PHE A 144 -21.30 30.05 11.62
CA PHE A 144 -19.99 29.49 11.31
C PHE A 144 -20.04 28.29 10.36
N SER A 145 -21.04 27.41 10.49
CA SER A 145 -21.22 26.30 9.55
C SER A 145 -21.39 26.78 8.09
N ALA A 146 -22.01 27.95 7.88
CA ALA A 146 -22.17 28.53 6.54
C ALA A 146 -20.86 29.13 6.05
N PHE A 147 -20.12 29.82 6.92
CA PHE A 147 -18.77 30.32 6.60
C PHE A 147 -17.83 29.16 6.20
N ALA A 148 -17.84 28.06 6.97
CA ALA A 148 -17.02 26.88 6.66
C ALA A 148 -17.37 26.29 5.29
N GLY A 149 -18.67 26.14 4.97
CA GLY A 149 -19.12 25.58 3.69
C GLY A 149 -19.00 26.52 2.49
N GLN A 150 -19.22 27.83 2.67
CA GLN A 150 -19.26 28.81 1.59
C GLN A 150 -17.90 29.50 1.34
N VAL A 151 -17.01 29.51 2.33
CA VAL A 151 -15.73 30.23 2.27
C VAL A 151 -14.56 29.31 2.53
N TRP A 152 -14.45 28.72 3.72
CA TRP A 152 -13.27 27.94 4.10
C TRP A 152 -13.03 26.73 3.19
N ASN A 153 -14.04 25.86 3.02
CA ASN A 153 -13.90 24.64 2.23
C ASN A 153 -13.62 24.93 0.74
N PRO A 154 -14.30 25.91 0.09
CA PRO A 154 -13.92 26.34 -1.25
C PRO A 154 -12.50 26.91 -1.34
N ALA A 155 -12.10 27.78 -0.41
CA ALA A 155 -10.75 28.36 -0.38
C ALA A 155 -9.66 27.30 -0.27
N HIS A 156 -9.85 26.35 0.64
CA HIS A 156 -8.93 25.25 0.88
C HIS A 156 -8.76 24.34 -0.35
N ARG A 157 -9.83 24.12 -1.12
CA ARG A 157 -9.83 23.28 -2.33
C ARG A 157 -9.42 24.03 -3.60
N ALA A 158 -9.33 25.35 -3.55
CA ALA A 158 -8.99 26.16 -4.72
C ALA A 158 -7.53 25.93 -5.12
N SER A 159 -7.31 25.65 -6.41
CA SER A 159 -5.97 25.64 -6.99
C SER A 159 -5.40 27.07 -7.05
N PRO A 160 -4.06 27.25 -7.08
CA PRO A 160 -3.44 28.58 -7.21
C PRO A 160 -3.94 29.38 -8.43
N ASP A 161 -4.31 28.68 -9.52
CA ASP A 161 -4.81 29.29 -10.76
C ASP A 161 -6.34 29.48 -10.78
N SER A 162 -7.03 29.27 -9.65
CA SER A 162 -8.49 29.38 -9.55
C SER A 162 -8.95 30.84 -9.50
N GLU A 163 -10.02 31.18 -10.20
CA GLU A 163 -10.70 32.48 -10.09
C GLU A 163 -11.54 32.63 -8.80
N TRP A 164 -11.42 31.69 -7.86
CA TRP A 164 -12.19 31.74 -6.63
C TRP A 164 -11.79 32.94 -5.77
N SER A 165 -12.80 33.68 -5.31
CA SER A 165 -12.63 34.81 -4.38
C SER A 165 -13.63 34.70 -3.23
N VAL A 166 -13.26 35.31 -2.10
CA VAL A 166 -14.11 35.37 -0.93
C VAL A 166 -15.37 36.18 -1.26
N PRO A 167 -16.58 35.67 -1.01
CA PRO A 167 -17.80 36.45 -1.18
C PRO A 167 -17.77 37.71 -0.32
N GLU A 168 -18.13 38.88 -0.88
CA GLU A 168 -18.08 40.19 -0.19
C GLU A 168 -18.82 40.19 1.16
N ALA A 169 -19.89 39.42 1.26
CA ALA A 169 -20.68 39.25 2.48
C ALA A 169 -19.87 38.64 3.66
N TRP A 170 -18.86 37.82 3.35
CA TRP A 170 -18.00 37.14 4.32
C TRP A 170 -16.63 37.78 4.50
N GLN A 171 -16.29 38.82 3.73
CA GLN A 171 -15.00 39.51 3.82
C GLN A 171 -14.63 39.91 5.27
N PRO A 172 -15.54 40.45 6.10
CA PRO A 172 -15.19 40.80 7.48
C PRO A 172 -14.87 39.60 8.38
N ALA A 173 -15.40 38.41 8.10
CA ALA A 173 -15.01 37.18 8.79
C ALA A 173 -13.62 36.72 8.33
N TRP A 174 -13.37 36.77 7.02
CA TRP A 174 -12.10 36.41 6.42
C TRP A 174 -10.95 37.28 6.94
N ASP A 175 -11.14 38.60 6.95
CA ASP A 175 -10.13 39.55 7.42
C ASP A 175 -9.78 39.33 8.89
N LYS A 176 -10.79 39.05 9.74
CA LYS A 176 -10.54 38.71 11.15
C LYS A 176 -9.80 37.41 11.34
N LEU A 177 -10.02 36.43 10.46
CA LEU A 177 -9.31 35.16 10.52
C LEU A 177 -7.84 35.38 10.14
N ARG A 178 -7.57 36.15 9.07
CA ARG A 178 -6.22 36.58 8.68
C ARG A 178 -5.52 37.36 9.79
N GLU A 179 -6.16 38.40 10.34
CA GLU A 179 -5.62 39.19 11.47
C GLU A 179 -5.28 38.31 12.67
N ALA A 180 -6.09 37.28 12.94
CA ALA A 180 -5.84 36.35 14.02
C ALA A 180 -4.63 35.42 13.77
N THR A 181 -4.20 35.21 12.52
CA THR A 181 -3.03 34.39 12.19
C THR A 181 -1.70 35.14 12.24
N ASP A 182 -1.73 36.47 12.14
CA ASP A 182 -0.53 37.33 12.01
C ASP A 182 0.34 36.99 10.77
N LEU A 183 -0.27 36.44 9.72
CA LEU A 183 0.37 36.13 8.44
C LEU A 183 0.10 37.23 7.39
N TYR A 184 1.04 37.40 6.45
CA TYR A 184 0.84 38.24 5.26
C TYR A 184 -0.10 37.56 4.25
N ASP A 185 -0.65 38.32 3.30
CA ASP A 185 -1.70 37.84 2.40
C ASP A 185 -1.33 36.57 1.61
N GLU A 186 -0.15 36.55 0.98
CA GLU A 186 0.33 35.40 0.18
C GLU A 186 0.59 34.15 1.06
N GLU A 187 1.12 34.37 2.27
CA GLU A 187 1.37 33.30 3.24
C GLU A 187 0.05 32.76 3.80
N PHE A 188 -0.91 33.63 4.05
CA PHE A 188 -2.22 33.27 4.57
C PHE A 188 -3.03 32.41 3.59
N GLU A 189 -3.02 32.75 2.30
CA GLU A 189 -3.66 31.92 1.27
C GLU A 189 -3.01 30.54 1.17
N SER A 190 -1.68 30.48 1.29
CA SER A 190 -0.94 29.21 1.33
C SER A 190 -1.28 28.39 2.56
N PHE A 191 -1.35 29.04 3.73
CA PHE A 191 -1.77 28.41 4.98
C PHE A 191 -3.19 27.84 4.89
N VAL A 192 -4.15 28.55 4.29
CA VAL A 192 -5.53 28.04 4.15
C VAL A 192 -5.57 26.75 3.30
N ARG A 193 -4.76 26.67 2.23
CA ARG A 193 -4.65 25.46 1.40
C ARG A 193 -4.04 24.27 2.15
N ASP A 194 -3.22 24.56 3.16
CA ASP A 194 -2.51 23.59 3.97
C ASP A 194 -3.14 23.38 5.36
N CYS A 195 -4.26 24.05 5.67
CA CYS A 195 -4.96 23.94 6.96
C CYS A 195 -6.30 23.20 6.81
N GLU A 196 -6.37 21.99 7.37
CA GLU A 196 -7.57 21.15 7.37
C GLU A 196 -8.34 21.30 8.70
N LEU A 197 -9.64 21.58 8.63
CA LEU A 197 -10.52 21.69 9.79
C LEU A 197 -11.54 20.53 9.79
N GLU A 198 -11.33 19.55 10.66
CA GLU A 198 -12.09 18.30 10.74
C GLU A 198 -13.05 18.34 11.93
N PHE A 199 -14.31 18.65 11.64
CA PHE A 199 -15.39 18.71 12.64
C PHE A 199 -16.25 17.45 12.63
N LYS A 200 -16.98 17.22 13.74
CA LYS A 200 -17.80 16.01 13.94
C LYS A 200 -17.00 14.72 13.78
N TYR A 201 -15.71 14.77 14.10
CA TYR A 201 -14.86 13.59 14.03
C TYR A 201 -15.38 12.55 15.02
N SER A 202 -15.62 11.33 14.55
CA SER A 202 -15.99 10.20 15.38
C SER A 202 -14.74 9.39 15.67
N LEU A 203 -14.46 9.15 16.95
CA LEU A 203 -13.51 8.11 17.32
C LEU A 203 -13.99 6.78 16.70
N PRO A 204 -13.08 5.92 16.22
CA PRO A 204 -13.41 4.53 15.97
C PRO A 204 -13.85 3.93 17.31
N GLY A 205 -15.16 3.92 17.55
CA GLY A 205 -15.75 3.44 18.78
C GLY A 205 -15.87 1.92 18.77
N PRO A 206 -16.22 1.31 19.92
CA PRO A 206 -16.64 -0.08 20.00
C PRO A 206 -18.02 -0.31 19.36
N GLU A 207 -18.39 0.47 18.34
CA GLU A 207 -19.48 0.08 17.45
C GLU A 207 -19.14 -1.31 16.94
N ARG A 208 -20.10 -2.22 17.04
CA ARG A 208 -19.90 -3.64 16.74
C ARG A 208 -19.24 -3.73 15.37
N ALA A 209 -17.95 -4.07 15.33
CA ALA A 209 -17.24 -4.36 14.10
C ALA A 209 -18.12 -5.34 13.32
N ALA A 210 -18.71 -4.85 12.23
CA ALA A 210 -19.70 -5.61 11.48
C ALA A 210 -19.00 -6.75 10.71
N THR A 211 -17.71 -6.58 10.45
CA THR A 211 -16.87 -7.53 9.74
C THR A 211 -15.66 -7.96 10.57
N ARG A 212 -15.10 -9.13 10.25
CA ARG A 212 -13.85 -9.63 10.83
C ARG A 212 -12.69 -8.66 10.60
N ASP A 213 -12.67 -8.01 9.43
CA ASP A 213 -11.64 -7.04 9.06
C ASP A 213 -11.62 -5.81 9.97
N GLN A 214 -12.80 -5.26 10.26
CA GLN A 214 -12.96 -4.12 11.17
C GLN A 214 -12.53 -4.47 12.59
N LYS A 215 -12.80 -5.70 13.05
CA LYS A 215 -12.36 -6.16 14.36
C LYS A 215 -10.84 -6.21 14.45
N ILE A 216 -10.20 -6.77 13.41
CA ILE A 216 -8.74 -6.82 13.32
C ILE A 216 -8.15 -5.40 13.26
N ALA A 217 -8.78 -4.48 12.53
CA ALA A 217 -8.38 -3.08 12.49
C ALA A 217 -8.47 -2.41 13.88
N GLN A 218 -9.55 -2.65 14.61
CA GLN A 218 -9.71 -2.17 15.99
C GLN A 218 -8.64 -2.75 16.93
N ASP A 219 -8.34 -4.04 16.83
CA ASP A 219 -7.29 -4.69 17.63
C ASP A 219 -5.91 -4.06 17.35
N TYR A 220 -5.60 -3.74 16.09
CA TYR A 220 -4.38 -3.02 15.73
C TYR A 220 -4.35 -1.59 16.27
N GLN A 221 -5.46 -0.84 16.15
CA GLN A 221 -5.56 0.51 16.68
C GLN A 221 -5.36 0.53 18.20
N GLU A 222 -5.94 -0.43 18.92
CA GLU A 222 -5.79 -0.54 20.36
C GLU A 222 -4.34 -0.90 20.74
N HIS A 223 -3.72 -1.87 20.05
CA HIS A 223 -2.31 -2.18 20.32
C HIS A 223 -1.40 -0.97 20.06
N LEU A 224 -1.61 -0.23 18.97
CA LEU A 224 -0.84 0.95 18.66
C LEU A 224 -1.08 2.07 19.68
N PHE A 225 -2.32 2.28 20.12
CA PHE A 225 -2.66 3.20 21.22
C PHE A 225 -1.84 2.87 22.49
N GLN A 226 -1.82 1.60 22.92
CA GLN A 226 -1.06 1.18 24.09
C GLN A 226 0.45 1.41 23.92
N THR A 227 1.00 1.14 22.73
CA THR A 227 2.42 1.38 22.43
C THR A 227 2.78 2.86 22.43
N LEU A 228 1.93 3.73 21.88
CA LEU A 228 2.14 5.19 21.91
C LEU A 228 2.12 5.71 23.35
N PHE A 229 1.12 5.28 24.13
CA PHE A 229 1.01 5.68 25.52
C PHE A 229 2.24 5.25 26.33
N ALA A 230 2.70 4.01 26.14
CA ALA A 230 3.92 3.51 26.78
C ALA A 230 5.18 4.28 26.35
N THR A 231 5.25 4.72 25.08
CA THR A 231 6.39 5.48 24.54
C THR A 231 6.49 6.88 25.16
N VAL A 232 5.36 7.56 25.41
CA VAL A 232 5.37 8.89 26.03
C VAL A 232 5.72 8.84 27.51
N VAL A 233 5.40 7.73 28.18
CA VAL A 233 5.76 7.51 29.60
C VAL A 233 7.20 7.00 29.75
N ASP A 234 7.88 6.69 28.65
CA ASP A 234 9.27 6.21 28.65
C ASP A 234 10.23 7.29 29.21
N PRO A 235 11.05 6.98 30.23
CA PRO A 235 12.01 7.92 30.79
C PRO A 235 13.01 8.49 29.78
N GLU A 236 13.25 7.80 28.66
CA GLU A 236 14.13 8.26 27.60
C GLU A 236 13.57 9.45 26.79
N GLN A 237 12.31 9.83 27.01
CA GLN A 237 11.64 10.95 26.32
C GLN A 237 11.76 10.84 24.79
N ILE A 238 11.31 9.70 24.25
CA ILE A 238 11.38 9.45 22.81
C ILE A 238 10.33 10.30 22.11
N ILE A 239 10.81 11.36 21.46
CA ILE A 239 9.98 12.34 20.76
C ILE A 239 9.68 11.88 19.33
N GLU A 240 10.64 11.25 18.65
CA GLU A 240 10.54 10.82 17.25
C GLU A 240 10.80 9.32 17.12
N LEU A 241 9.96 8.65 16.33
CA LEU A 241 10.14 7.27 15.92
C LEU A 241 10.10 7.19 14.40
N ASP A 242 11.16 6.67 13.78
CA ASP A 242 11.11 6.30 12.37
C ASP A 242 10.21 5.07 12.15
N ARG A 243 9.85 4.81 10.88
CA ARG A 243 9.00 3.66 10.50
C ARG A 243 9.55 2.33 11.04
N LYS A 244 10.85 2.10 10.95
CA LYS A 244 11.48 0.84 11.34
C LYS A 244 11.46 0.67 12.86
N GLN A 245 11.77 1.73 13.61
CA GLN A 245 11.71 1.76 15.06
C GLN A 245 10.28 1.53 15.56
N LEU A 246 9.29 2.17 14.93
CA LEU A 246 7.88 1.98 15.26
C LEU A 246 7.43 0.54 15.01
N LEU A 247 7.74 -0.03 13.83
CA LEU A 247 7.41 -1.42 13.50
C LEU A 247 8.10 -2.42 14.42
N ALA A 248 9.34 -2.16 14.82
CA ALA A 248 10.08 -3.00 15.76
C ALA A 248 9.42 -2.98 17.15
N ARG A 249 9.02 -1.80 17.66
CA ARG A 249 8.30 -1.67 18.94
C ARG A 249 6.95 -2.37 18.93
N LEU A 250 6.26 -2.34 17.79
CA LEU A 250 4.96 -3.01 17.61
C LEU A 250 5.11 -4.53 17.35
N GLY A 251 6.29 -5.00 16.96
CA GLY A 251 6.48 -6.37 16.44
C GLY A 251 5.73 -6.61 15.13
N TRP A 252 5.64 -5.60 14.28
CA TRP A 252 4.83 -5.61 13.04
C TRP A 252 5.64 -5.62 11.75
N GLY A 253 6.98 -5.66 11.81
CA GLY A 253 7.84 -5.60 10.61
C GLY A 253 7.37 -6.54 9.50
N ASP A 254 7.21 -7.81 9.85
CA ASP A 254 6.73 -8.88 8.99
C ASP A 254 5.39 -8.64 8.27
N ARG A 255 4.53 -7.74 8.77
CA ARG A 255 3.18 -7.49 8.22
C ARG A 255 3.17 -6.48 7.07
N PHE A 256 4.27 -5.75 6.90
CA PHE A 256 4.41 -4.70 5.88
C PHE A 256 5.53 -5.00 4.90
N GLU A 257 6.18 -6.15 5.04
CA GLU A 257 7.30 -6.61 4.22
C GLU A 257 6.95 -7.96 3.61
N PHE A 258 7.43 -8.20 2.38
CA PHE A 258 7.27 -9.51 1.76
C PHE A 258 7.96 -10.60 2.60
N LYS A 259 7.31 -11.75 2.73
CA LYS A 259 7.89 -12.93 3.37
C LYS A 259 8.96 -13.59 2.52
N SER A 260 8.92 -13.35 1.22
CA SER A 260 9.86 -13.93 0.28
C SER A 260 10.33 -12.89 -0.73
N CYS A 261 11.61 -12.95 -1.08
CA CYS A 261 12.10 -12.22 -2.25
C CYS A 261 11.42 -12.77 -3.52
N HIS A 262 10.82 -11.90 -4.30
CA HIS A 262 10.15 -12.22 -5.57
C HIS A 262 10.85 -11.56 -6.77
N GLU A 263 12.16 -11.44 -6.68
CA GLU A 263 13.04 -11.05 -7.78
C GLU A 263 13.89 -12.25 -8.18
N PHE A 264 13.96 -12.50 -9.49
CA PHE A 264 14.84 -13.50 -10.07
C PHE A 264 16.03 -12.78 -10.69
N LEU A 265 17.25 -13.20 -10.34
CA LEU A 265 18.48 -12.54 -10.79
C LEU A 265 18.58 -12.56 -12.32
N GLU A 266 19.19 -11.51 -12.87
CA GLU A 266 19.50 -11.49 -14.30
C GLU A 266 20.51 -12.59 -14.63
N PRO A 267 20.34 -13.28 -15.77
CA PRO A 267 21.34 -14.22 -16.22
C PRO A 267 22.69 -13.52 -16.42
N GLU A 268 23.76 -14.14 -15.92
CA GLU A 268 25.14 -13.62 -16.03
C GLU A 268 25.63 -13.56 -17.49
N PHE A 269 24.96 -14.29 -18.39
CA PHE A 269 25.27 -14.38 -19.81
C PHE A 269 24.13 -13.80 -20.67
N HIS A 270 24.46 -13.46 -21.92
CA HIS A 270 23.49 -12.96 -22.88
C HIS A 270 22.27 -13.90 -23.02
N TYR A 271 21.10 -13.38 -22.68
CA TYR A 271 19.84 -14.09 -22.78
C TYR A 271 19.30 -14.06 -24.21
N SER A 272 18.99 -15.22 -24.76
CA SER A 272 18.21 -15.38 -25.98
C SER A 272 16.87 -16.08 -25.67
N PRO A 273 15.73 -15.48 -26.01
CA PRO A 273 14.43 -16.10 -25.76
C PRO A 273 14.17 -17.29 -26.70
N VAL A 274 13.44 -18.29 -26.20
CA VAL A 274 12.84 -19.33 -27.04
C VAL A 274 11.66 -18.70 -27.77
N ALA A 275 11.89 -18.22 -28.99
CA ALA A 275 10.95 -17.34 -29.69
C ALA A 275 9.59 -18.00 -29.92
N ALA A 276 9.57 -19.32 -30.16
CA ALA A 276 8.35 -20.07 -30.36
C ALA A 276 7.47 -20.07 -29.08
N THR A 277 8.04 -20.42 -27.93
CA THR A 277 7.34 -20.40 -26.64
C THR A 277 6.87 -18.99 -26.26
N VAL A 278 7.70 -17.97 -26.50
CA VAL A 278 7.29 -16.57 -26.26
C VAL A 278 6.08 -16.20 -27.11
N ARG A 279 6.08 -16.52 -28.41
CA ARG A 279 4.93 -16.24 -29.30
C ARG A 279 3.67 -16.95 -28.83
N GLN A 280 3.76 -18.23 -28.45
CA GLN A 280 2.60 -18.97 -27.93
C GLN A 280 2.03 -18.32 -26.66
N LEU A 281 2.90 -17.85 -25.76
CA LEU A 281 2.49 -17.17 -24.54
C LEU A 281 1.86 -15.80 -24.84
N GLU A 282 2.41 -15.03 -25.77
CA GLU A 282 1.84 -13.76 -26.21
C GLU A 282 0.50 -13.94 -26.90
N ASP A 283 0.37 -14.94 -27.79
CA ASP A 283 -0.88 -15.29 -28.45
C ASP A 283 -1.95 -15.71 -27.44
N ALA A 284 -1.57 -16.49 -26.42
CA ALA A 284 -2.48 -16.86 -25.34
C ALA A 284 -2.96 -15.64 -24.55
N LEU A 285 -2.05 -14.74 -24.18
CA LEU A 285 -2.39 -13.51 -23.46
C LEU A 285 -3.23 -12.55 -24.30
N LEU A 286 -3.05 -12.52 -25.62
CA LEU A 286 -3.82 -11.66 -26.53
C LEU A 286 -5.24 -12.19 -26.73
N ASN A 287 -5.39 -13.50 -27.00
CA ASN A 287 -6.63 -14.08 -27.49
C ASN A 287 -7.54 -14.64 -26.38
N LEU A 288 -6.99 -15.02 -25.23
CA LEU A 288 -7.80 -15.50 -24.12
C LEU A 288 -8.43 -14.31 -23.36
N PRO A 289 -9.60 -14.50 -22.72
CA PRO A 289 -10.22 -13.44 -21.91
C PRO A 289 -9.62 -13.31 -20.51
N GLY A 290 -8.79 -14.27 -20.07
CA GLY A 290 -8.29 -14.39 -18.71
C GLY A 290 -8.20 -15.87 -18.28
N GLY A 291 -7.98 -16.11 -16.99
CA GLY A 291 -7.90 -17.44 -16.39
C GLY A 291 -6.48 -18.01 -16.33
N TYR A 292 -6.37 -19.33 -16.33
CA TYR A 292 -5.08 -20.03 -16.17
C TYR A 292 -4.37 -20.27 -17.51
N ILE A 293 -3.04 -20.12 -17.50
CA ILE A 293 -2.13 -20.54 -18.56
C ILE A 293 -0.98 -21.29 -17.88
N ALA A 294 -0.69 -22.52 -18.29
CA ALA A 294 0.44 -23.30 -17.81
C ALA A 294 1.57 -23.29 -18.83
N VAL A 295 2.79 -23.04 -18.34
CA VAL A 295 4.03 -23.18 -19.09
C VAL A 295 4.82 -24.34 -18.48
N LEU A 296 4.91 -25.45 -19.20
CA LEU A 296 5.55 -26.68 -18.76
C LEU A 296 6.91 -26.86 -19.41
N GLY A 297 7.90 -27.32 -18.66
CA GLY A 297 9.22 -27.62 -19.22
C GLY A 297 10.14 -28.34 -18.25
N THR A 298 11.05 -29.13 -18.81
CA THR A 298 12.03 -29.91 -18.04
C THR A 298 12.92 -29.02 -17.16
N PRO A 299 13.51 -29.57 -16.06
CA PRO A 299 14.54 -28.87 -15.31
C PRO A 299 15.65 -28.35 -16.23
N GLY A 300 16.05 -27.08 -16.08
CA GLY A 300 17.11 -26.48 -16.89
C GLY A 300 16.67 -25.99 -18.29
N SER A 301 15.41 -26.16 -18.69
CA SER A 301 14.88 -25.63 -19.96
C SER A 301 14.86 -24.09 -20.07
N GLY A 302 15.22 -23.38 -19.00
CA GLY A 302 15.21 -21.92 -18.98
C GLY A 302 13.83 -21.28 -18.74
N LYS A 303 12.81 -22.06 -18.33
CA LYS A 303 11.44 -21.58 -18.07
C LYS A 303 11.38 -20.34 -17.17
N SER A 304 12.02 -20.38 -16.01
CA SER A 304 12.00 -19.25 -15.06
C SER A 304 12.62 -17.99 -15.63
N THR A 305 13.74 -18.15 -16.34
CA THR A 305 14.38 -17.05 -17.08
C THR A 305 13.47 -16.52 -18.18
N LEU A 306 12.83 -17.41 -18.97
CA LEU A 306 11.90 -17.03 -20.04
C LEU A 306 10.70 -16.25 -19.51
N LEU A 307 10.03 -16.75 -18.49
CA LEU A 307 8.88 -16.07 -17.89
C LEU A 307 9.30 -14.71 -17.33
N THR A 308 10.40 -14.66 -16.58
CA THR A 308 10.91 -13.42 -15.99
C THR A 308 11.21 -12.37 -17.05
N GLN A 309 11.93 -12.74 -18.11
CA GLN A 309 12.32 -11.81 -19.18
C GLN A 309 11.13 -11.42 -20.05
N THR A 310 10.23 -12.35 -20.39
CA THR A 310 9.03 -12.08 -21.21
C THR A 310 8.09 -11.09 -20.52
N PHE A 311 7.99 -11.16 -19.19
CA PHE A 311 7.15 -10.26 -18.40
C PHE A 311 7.85 -8.96 -17.97
N ARG A 312 9.10 -8.75 -18.38
CA ARG A 312 9.85 -7.54 -18.03
C ARG A 312 9.43 -6.36 -18.89
N GLY A 313 9.23 -5.19 -18.27
CA GLY A 313 8.91 -3.96 -19.00
C GLY A 313 7.57 -3.96 -19.74
N ARG A 314 6.70 -4.93 -19.47
CA ARG A 314 5.38 -5.04 -20.07
C ARG A 314 4.45 -3.90 -19.61
N SER A 315 3.54 -3.51 -20.51
CA SER A 315 2.49 -2.53 -20.19
C SER A 315 1.42 -3.09 -19.24
N GLU A 316 1.18 -4.40 -19.31
CA GLU A 316 0.33 -5.12 -18.38
C GLU A 316 0.84 -5.01 -16.94
N ARG A 317 -0.05 -5.20 -15.97
CA ARG A 317 0.34 -5.28 -14.57
C ARG A 317 0.83 -6.68 -14.27
N VAL A 318 2.07 -6.83 -13.81
CA VAL A 318 2.65 -8.16 -13.49
C VAL A 318 2.97 -8.25 -12.00
N ILE A 319 2.29 -9.18 -11.32
CA ILE A 319 2.57 -9.59 -9.94
C ILE A 319 3.32 -10.92 -10.00
N ARG A 320 4.50 -11.00 -9.37
CA ARG A 320 5.38 -12.17 -9.44
C ARG A 320 5.40 -12.89 -8.10
N TYR A 321 5.28 -14.20 -8.15
CA TYR A 321 5.48 -15.10 -7.01
C TYR A 321 6.36 -16.27 -7.45
N TYR A 322 7.60 -16.28 -7.00
CA TYR A 322 8.52 -17.39 -7.24
C TYR A 322 8.46 -18.35 -6.06
N ALA A 323 7.84 -19.52 -6.28
CA ALA A 323 7.80 -20.60 -5.30
C ALA A 323 9.18 -21.24 -5.08
N TYR A 324 10.12 -21.01 -6.01
CA TYR A 324 11.52 -21.38 -5.89
C TYR A 324 12.43 -20.29 -6.47
N VAL A 325 13.47 -19.92 -5.74
CA VAL A 325 14.52 -19.01 -6.20
C VAL A 325 15.87 -19.66 -5.82
N PRO A 326 16.77 -19.93 -6.79
CA PRO A 326 18.10 -20.44 -6.50
C PRO A 326 18.85 -19.54 -5.51
N ASP A 327 19.57 -20.14 -4.57
CA ASP A 327 20.45 -19.44 -3.61
C ASP A 327 19.77 -18.41 -2.70
N ALA A 328 18.43 -18.41 -2.62
CA ALA A 328 17.70 -17.58 -1.67
C ALA A 328 18.03 -17.99 -0.22
N GLN A 329 18.23 -17.00 0.65
CA GLN A 329 18.49 -17.25 2.07
C GLN A 329 17.23 -17.65 2.86
N ASP A 330 16.04 -17.42 2.29
CA ASP A 330 14.78 -17.78 2.92
C ASP A 330 14.52 -19.29 2.81
N PRO A 331 14.03 -19.95 3.88
CA PRO A 331 13.61 -21.34 3.81
C PRO A 331 12.59 -21.59 2.69
N ILE A 332 12.86 -22.60 1.85
CA ILE A 332 11.95 -23.04 0.77
C ILE A 332 10.55 -23.36 1.31
N THR A 333 10.47 -23.86 2.55
CA THR A 333 9.20 -24.16 3.24
C THR A 333 8.27 -22.95 3.35
N LEU A 334 8.81 -21.75 3.54
CA LEU A 334 8.01 -20.52 3.67
C LEU A 334 7.26 -20.18 2.37
N ARG A 335 7.81 -20.58 1.21
CA ARG A 335 7.26 -20.23 -0.11
C ARG A 335 6.10 -21.12 -0.54
N GLY A 336 5.98 -22.32 0.02
CA GLY A 336 4.85 -23.22 -0.22
C GLY A 336 3.65 -22.95 0.67
N GLU A 337 3.82 -22.23 1.79
CA GLU A 337 2.75 -21.98 2.75
C GLU A 337 1.68 -21.05 2.20
N SER A 338 0.42 -21.48 2.30
CA SER A 338 -0.77 -20.72 1.89
C SER A 338 -0.81 -19.31 2.45
N VAL A 339 -0.56 -19.16 3.75
CA VAL A 339 -0.66 -17.86 4.42
C VAL A 339 0.40 -16.88 3.92
N ASN A 340 1.61 -17.36 3.66
CA ASN A 340 2.70 -16.53 3.15
C ASN A 340 2.47 -16.13 1.69
N PHE A 341 2.03 -17.08 0.86
CA PHE A 341 1.62 -16.80 -0.53
C PHE A 341 0.54 -15.72 -0.58
N LEU A 342 -0.54 -15.91 0.17
CA LEU A 342 -1.65 -14.96 0.20
C LEU A 342 -1.21 -13.60 0.74
N HIS A 343 -0.37 -13.57 1.78
CA HIS A 343 0.16 -12.33 2.33
C HIS A 343 0.94 -11.54 1.27
N ASP A 344 1.89 -12.18 0.59
CA ASP A 344 2.78 -11.50 -0.36
C ASP A 344 2.03 -11.07 -1.62
N VAL A 345 1.11 -11.89 -2.14
CA VAL A 345 0.28 -11.52 -3.30
C VAL A 345 -0.68 -10.39 -2.96
N VAL A 346 -1.36 -10.44 -1.80
CA VAL A 346 -2.26 -9.35 -1.36
C VAL A 346 -1.47 -8.06 -1.15
N LEU A 347 -0.27 -8.13 -0.56
CA LEU A 347 0.60 -6.97 -0.37
C LEU A 347 1.07 -6.37 -1.71
N ALA A 348 1.44 -7.20 -2.68
CA ALA A 348 1.83 -6.74 -4.01
C ALA A 348 0.66 -6.06 -4.75
N LEU A 349 -0.56 -6.57 -4.60
CA LEU A 349 -1.77 -5.97 -5.13
C LEU A 349 -2.14 -4.65 -4.43
N ASP A 350 -1.99 -4.60 -3.10
CA ASP A 350 -2.14 -3.37 -2.32
C ASP A 350 -1.19 -2.28 -2.80
N GLN A 351 0.09 -2.62 -3.01
CA GLN A 351 1.11 -1.70 -3.55
C GLN A 351 0.82 -1.28 -4.99
N ALA A 352 0.17 -2.14 -5.79
CA ALA A 352 -0.29 -1.82 -7.14
C ALA A 352 -1.55 -0.94 -7.18
N GLY A 353 -2.09 -0.55 -6.02
CA GLY A 353 -3.27 0.33 -5.89
C GLY A 353 -4.59 -0.40 -5.68
N PHE A 354 -4.60 -1.74 -5.63
CA PHE A 354 -5.81 -2.55 -5.44
C PHE A 354 -5.99 -2.88 -3.97
N ARG A 355 -6.08 -1.85 -3.13
CA ARG A 355 -6.19 -2.04 -1.69
C ARG A 355 -7.59 -2.40 -1.26
N VAL A 356 -7.73 -3.40 -0.39
CA VAL A 356 -9.00 -3.81 0.19
C VAL A 356 -8.92 -3.96 1.71
N GLY A 357 -9.98 -3.56 2.41
CA GLY A 357 -10.08 -3.64 3.86
C GLY A 357 -9.42 -2.49 4.61
N ASP A 358 -9.75 -2.37 5.90
CA ASP A 358 -9.37 -1.28 6.79
C ASP A 358 -8.11 -1.60 7.60
N SER A 359 -7.84 -2.89 7.83
CA SER A 359 -6.64 -3.34 8.57
C SER A 359 -5.41 -3.57 7.68
N PRO A 360 -4.18 -3.46 8.22
CA PRO A 360 -3.00 -4.06 7.60
C PRO A 360 -3.19 -5.57 7.36
N SER A 361 -2.54 -6.10 6.33
CA SER A 361 -2.54 -7.54 6.05
C SER A 361 -1.88 -8.28 7.21
N GLY A 362 -2.69 -8.98 8.00
CA GLY A 362 -2.21 -9.92 9.00
C GLY A 362 -1.94 -11.30 8.38
N PHE A 363 -1.65 -12.28 9.23
CA PHE A 363 -1.46 -13.69 8.84
C PHE A 363 -2.73 -14.53 9.03
N ASP A 364 -3.90 -13.91 8.93
CA ASP A 364 -5.19 -14.60 9.00
C ASP A 364 -5.59 -15.06 7.59
N ARG A 365 -5.46 -16.37 7.35
CA ARG A 365 -5.70 -16.98 6.04
C ARG A 365 -7.07 -16.63 5.45
N ASP A 366 -8.13 -16.70 6.26
CA ASP A 366 -9.50 -16.49 5.77
C ASP A 366 -9.70 -15.02 5.37
N GLN A 367 -9.13 -14.10 6.14
CA GLN A 367 -9.13 -12.68 5.81
C GLN A 367 -8.34 -12.41 4.52
N LEU A 368 -7.13 -12.96 4.41
CA LEU A 368 -6.29 -12.80 3.22
C LEU A 368 -6.97 -13.36 1.96
N LEU A 369 -7.62 -14.53 2.06
CA LEU A 369 -8.40 -15.10 0.97
C LEU A 369 -9.57 -14.22 0.55
N LYS A 370 -10.28 -13.65 1.52
CA LYS A 370 -11.38 -12.74 1.23
C LYS A 370 -10.88 -11.50 0.50
N ARG A 371 -9.82 -10.88 1.01
CA ARG A 371 -9.18 -9.72 0.38
C ARG A 371 -8.70 -10.04 -1.03
N PHE A 372 -8.02 -11.18 -1.20
CA PHE A 372 -7.51 -11.59 -2.49
C PHE A 372 -8.64 -11.69 -3.53
N HIS A 373 -9.76 -12.33 -3.20
CA HIS A 373 -10.91 -12.39 -4.12
C HIS A 373 -11.52 -11.01 -4.40
N GLU A 374 -11.66 -10.15 -3.39
CA GLU A 374 -12.15 -8.78 -3.59
C GLU A 374 -11.18 -7.96 -4.49
N GLN A 375 -9.87 -8.14 -4.34
CA GLN A 375 -8.86 -7.54 -5.21
C GLN A 375 -8.97 -8.05 -6.65
N LEU A 376 -9.21 -9.35 -6.86
CA LEU A 376 -9.45 -9.91 -8.20
C LEU A 376 -10.64 -9.23 -8.88
N HIS A 377 -11.72 -8.95 -8.15
CA HIS A 377 -12.86 -8.19 -8.68
C HIS A 377 -12.49 -6.75 -9.04
N HIS A 378 -11.74 -6.03 -8.20
CA HIS A 378 -11.30 -4.67 -8.53
C HIS A 378 -10.35 -4.65 -9.75
N LEU A 379 -9.51 -5.68 -9.93
CA LEU A 379 -8.65 -5.80 -11.12
C LEU A 379 -9.48 -5.97 -12.40
N HIS A 380 -10.61 -6.68 -12.32
CA HIS A 380 -11.53 -6.81 -13.43
C HIS A 380 -12.19 -5.48 -13.78
N GLU A 381 -12.68 -4.73 -12.79
CA GLU A 381 -13.25 -3.39 -13.00
C GLU A 381 -12.22 -2.42 -13.60
N ASP A 382 -10.96 -2.45 -13.13
CA ASP A 382 -9.87 -1.66 -13.72
C ASP A 382 -9.60 -2.06 -15.18
N TRP A 383 -9.63 -3.35 -15.49
CA TRP A 383 -9.49 -3.83 -16.87
C TRP A 383 -10.65 -3.39 -17.76
N GLU A 384 -11.90 -3.43 -17.30
CA GLU A 384 -13.05 -2.95 -18.08
C GLU A 384 -12.94 -1.44 -18.38
N ASN A 385 -12.39 -0.66 -17.44
CA ASN A 385 -12.25 0.79 -17.57
C ASN A 385 -11.02 1.22 -18.38
N THR A 386 -9.89 0.50 -18.25
CA THR A 386 -8.60 0.93 -18.81
C THR A 386 -8.09 0.03 -19.93
N GLY A 387 -8.63 -1.17 -20.08
CA GLY A 387 -8.12 -2.23 -20.96
C GLY A 387 -6.85 -2.90 -20.44
N ARG A 388 -6.30 -2.48 -19.28
CA ARG A 388 -5.03 -3.00 -18.75
C ARG A 388 -5.21 -4.37 -18.11
N LYS A 389 -4.58 -5.39 -18.70
CA LYS A 389 -4.57 -6.76 -18.17
C LYS A 389 -3.68 -6.89 -16.94
N THR A 390 -4.02 -7.84 -16.06
CA THR A 390 -3.21 -8.21 -14.90
C THR A 390 -2.76 -9.65 -14.97
N ILE A 391 -1.47 -9.90 -14.75
CA ILE A 391 -0.81 -11.20 -14.82
C ILE A 391 -0.24 -11.51 -13.44
N ILE A 392 -0.72 -12.59 -12.84
CA ILE A 392 -0.17 -13.18 -11.62
C ILE A 392 0.68 -14.37 -12.05
N LEU A 393 2.00 -14.15 -12.07
CA LEU A 393 2.99 -15.16 -12.41
C LEU A 393 3.34 -15.98 -11.17
N ILE A 394 3.11 -17.29 -11.21
CA ILE A 394 3.50 -18.22 -10.16
C ILE A 394 4.41 -19.27 -10.78
N ASP A 395 5.71 -19.20 -10.49
CA ASP A 395 6.72 -20.07 -11.11
C ASP A 395 7.45 -20.93 -10.06
N GLY A 396 7.93 -22.11 -10.49
CA GLY A 396 8.64 -23.07 -9.64
C GLY A 396 7.72 -23.99 -8.83
N LEU A 397 6.52 -24.30 -9.32
CA LEU A 397 5.50 -25.04 -8.56
C LEU A 397 5.93 -26.45 -8.13
N ASP A 398 6.79 -27.12 -8.89
CA ASP A 398 7.24 -28.49 -8.59
C ASP A 398 8.07 -28.59 -7.32
N HIS A 399 8.71 -27.49 -6.90
CA HIS A 399 9.51 -27.44 -5.68
C HIS A 399 8.64 -27.46 -4.42
N ILE A 400 7.35 -27.14 -4.52
CA ILE A 400 6.44 -27.15 -3.37
C ILE A 400 6.27 -28.57 -2.84
N ALA A 401 5.90 -29.50 -3.73
CA ALA A 401 5.69 -30.89 -3.38
C ALA A 401 7.00 -31.64 -3.10
N ARG A 402 8.11 -31.24 -3.74
CA ARG A 402 9.41 -31.92 -3.62
C ARG A 402 10.25 -31.46 -2.44
N GLU A 403 10.19 -30.17 -2.08
CA GLU A 403 11.16 -29.55 -1.18
C GLU A 403 10.48 -28.79 -0.03
N SER A 404 9.38 -28.07 -0.30
CA SER A 404 8.76 -27.16 0.69
C SER A 404 7.97 -27.86 1.80
N HIS A 405 7.38 -29.04 1.56
CA HIS A 405 6.54 -29.79 2.52
C HIS A 405 5.70 -28.91 3.48
N PRO A 406 4.87 -27.98 2.96
CA PRO A 406 4.15 -27.03 3.80
C PRO A 406 3.07 -27.70 4.65
N GLU A 407 2.72 -27.11 5.80
CA GLU A 407 1.56 -27.52 6.60
C GLU A 407 0.27 -27.40 5.78
N ARG A 408 0.17 -26.33 4.99
CA ARG A 408 -0.88 -26.15 3.99
C ARG A 408 -0.33 -25.51 2.73
N SER A 409 -0.27 -26.28 1.65
CA SER A 409 0.12 -25.79 0.32
C SER A 409 -0.82 -24.67 -0.15
N PHE A 410 -0.24 -23.59 -0.69
CA PHE A 410 -1.01 -22.51 -1.30
C PHE A 410 -1.80 -22.95 -2.55
N LEU A 411 -1.43 -24.07 -3.18
CA LEU A 411 -2.11 -24.59 -4.37
C LEU A 411 -3.61 -24.82 -4.12
N TYR A 412 -3.99 -25.24 -2.90
CA TYR A 412 -5.38 -25.44 -2.50
C TYR A 412 -6.19 -24.15 -2.42
N ASP A 413 -5.53 -23.01 -2.33
CA ASP A 413 -6.11 -21.70 -2.08
C ASP A 413 -6.05 -20.80 -3.33
N LEU A 414 -5.60 -21.35 -4.47
CA LEU A 414 -5.75 -20.73 -5.77
C LEU A 414 -7.23 -20.67 -6.19
N PRO A 415 -7.69 -19.59 -6.83
CA PRO A 415 -9.08 -19.43 -7.24
C PRO A 415 -9.45 -20.48 -8.31
N LEU A 416 -10.64 -21.04 -8.25
CA LEU A 416 -11.12 -21.90 -9.33
C LEU A 416 -11.24 -21.11 -10.65
N PRO A 417 -11.19 -21.76 -11.82
CA PRO A 417 -11.28 -21.06 -13.11
C PRO A 417 -12.51 -20.14 -13.23
N GLU A 418 -13.64 -20.54 -12.63
CA GLU A 418 -14.87 -19.75 -12.61
C GLU A 418 -14.81 -18.52 -11.68
N GLN A 419 -13.86 -18.49 -10.76
CA GLN A 419 -13.63 -17.39 -9.80
C GLN A 419 -12.57 -16.39 -10.31
N VAL A 420 -11.85 -16.71 -11.40
CA VAL A 420 -10.91 -15.78 -12.02
C VAL A 420 -11.66 -14.90 -13.02
N PRO A 421 -11.79 -13.59 -12.77
CA PRO A 421 -12.54 -12.72 -13.66
C PRO A 421 -11.76 -12.38 -14.94
N GLY A 422 -12.47 -11.88 -15.95
CA GLY A 422 -11.86 -11.45 -17.20
C GLY A 422 -10.81 -10.35 -16.99
N GLY A 423 -9.75 -10.34 -17.81
CA GLY A 423 -8.63 -9.42 -17.69
C GLY A 423 -7.55 -9.84 -16.69
N VAL A 424 -7.79 -10.87 -15.88
CA VAL A 424 -6.80 -11.45 -14.95
C VAL A 424 -6.30 -12.81 -15.43
N TYR A 425 -4.97 -12.99 -15.42
CA TYR A 425 -4.30 -14.20 -15.89
C TYR A 425 -3.44 -14.79 -14.77
N PHE A 426 -3.56 -16.09 -14.53
CA PHE A 426 -2.64 -16.85 -13.70
C PHE A 426 -1.71 -17.64 -14.61
N VAL A 427 -0.44 -17.24 -14.65
CA VAL A 427 0.58 -17.94 -15.45
C VAL A 427 1.36 -18.86 -14.51
N LEU A 428 1.21 -20.17 -14.71
CA LEU A 428 1.79 -21.20 -13.86
C LEU A 428 3.03 -21.80 -14.52
N GLY A 429 4.19 -21.63 -13.91
CA GLY A 429 5.44 -22.25 -14.37
C GLY A 429 5.73 -23.54 -13.61
N SER A 430 5.76 -24.68 -14.33
CA SER A 430 5.99 -26.00 -13.72
C SER A 430 6.70 -26.99 -14.67
N GLN A 431 7.06 -28.18 -14.21
CA GLN A 431 7.56 -29.30 -15.02
C GLN A 431 6.40 -30.19 -15.46
N THR A 432 5.33 -30.24 -14.68
CA THR A 432 4.13 -31.02 -14.94
C THR A 432 2.88 -30.23 -14.51
N ASP A 433 1.72 -30.54 -15.09
CA ASP A 433 0.43 -30.06 -14.61
C ASP A 433 -0.20 -30.99 -13.56
N GLU A 434 0.41 -32.17 -13.31
CA GLU A 434 0.03 -33.13 -12.27
C GLU A 434 0.63 -32.78 -10.92
N LEU A 435 0.30 -31.58 -10.43
CA LEU A 435 0.74 -31.08 -9.14
C LEU A 435 -0.20 -31.51 -8.03
N ASP A 436 0.33 -32.17 -7.01
CA ASP A 436 -0.44 -32.53 -5.82
C ASP A 436 -0.95 -31.27 -5.11
N GLY A 437 -2.26 -31.20 -4.91
CA GLY A 437 -2.96 -30.06 -4.32
C GLY A 437 -3.39 -28.96 -5.29
N LEU A 438 -3.05 -29.03 -6.58
CA LEU A 438 -3.66 -28.16 -7.59
C LEU A 438 -5.11 -28.63 -7.88
N PRO A 439 -6.14 -27.77 -7.81
CA PRO A 439 -7.52 -28.22 -7.99
C PRO A 439 -7.77 -28.85 -9.37
N ASP A 440 -8.47 -29.98 -9.41
CA ASP A 440 -8.79 -30.72 -10.64
C ASP A 440 -9.43 -29.84 -11.73
N ARG A 441 -10.24 -28.85 -11.33
CA ARG A 441 -10.85 -27.89 -12.26
C ARG A 441 -9.83 -27.01 -12.96
N VAL A 442 -8.77 -26.60 -12.25
CA VAL A 442 -7.67 -25.81 -12.83
C VAL A 442 -6.91 -26.67 -13.85
N GLN A 443 -6.55 -27.90 -13.48
CA GLN A 443 -5.91 -28.85 -14.39
C GLN A 443 -6.77 -29.12 -15.64
N TYR A 444 -8.07 -29.36 -15.45
CA TYR A 444 -9.01 -29.57 -16.54
C TYR A 444 -9.08 -28.34 -17.48
N SER A 445 -9.14 -27.13 -16.91
CA SER A 445 -9.15 -25.89 -17.70
C SER A 445 -7.89 -25.75 -18.56
N ILE A 446 -6.72 -26.08 -18.02
CA ILE A 446 -5.44 -26.02 -18.73
C ILE A 446 -5.39 -27.06 -19.86
N ARG A 447 -5.76 -28.30 -19.57
CA ARG A 447 -5.65 -29.43 -20.52
C ARG A 447 -6.66 -29.38 -21.65
N GLN A 448 -7.88 -28.91 -21.39
CA GLN A 448 -8.99 -29.05 -22.33
C GLN A 448 -9.25 -27.81 -23.19
N GLN A 449 -8.77 -26.64 -22.76
CA GLN A 449 -8.97 -25.40 -23.53
C GLN A 449 -7.71 -25.09 -24.34
N PRO A 450 -7.84 -24.89 -25.67
CA PRO A 450 -6.69 -24.62 -26.53
C PRO A 450 -6.00 -23.31 -26.14
N GLY A 451 -4.67 -23.30 -26.22
CA GLY A 451 -3.83 -22.13 -25.93
C GLY A 451 -3.55 -21.87 -24.44
N ARG A 452 -4.06 -22.72 -23.53
CA ARG A 452 -3.77 -22.62 -22.08
C ARG A 452 -2.64 -23.53 -21.61
N HIS A 453 -2.22 -24.48 -22.43
CA HIS A 453 -1.13 -25.38 -22.16
C HIS A 453 0.00 -25.11 -23.16
N ILE A 454 1.13 -24.64 -22.66
CA ILE A 454 2.32 -24.28 -23.44
C ILE A 454 3.47 -25.15 -22.98
N GLU A 455 4.03 -25.95 -23.87
CA GLU A 455 5.29 -26.65 -23.61
C GLU A 455 6.47 -25.78 -24.02
N MET A 456 7.50 -25.77 -23.19
CA MET A 456 8.79 -25.16 -23.51
C MET A 456 9.37 -25.87 -24.73
N GLU A 457 9.53 -25.12 -25.81
CA GLU A 457 10.15 -25.63 -27.02
C GLU A 457 11.67 -25.67 -26.85
N PRO A 458 12.36 -26.60 -27.55
CA PRO A 458 13.80 -26.54 -27.67
C PRO A 458 14.25 -25.24 -28.34
N LEU A 459 15.46 -24.78 -28.01
CA LEU A 459 16.12 -23.76 -28.81
C LEU A 459 16.29 -24.27 -30.24
N SER A 460 15.88 -23.46 -31.21
CA SER A 460 16.12 -23.71 -32.62
C SER A 460 17.61 -23.65 -32.93
N ARG A 461 17.98 -24.26 -34.06
CA ARG A 461 19.34 -24.24 -34.57
C ARG A 461 19.87 -22.80 -34.72
N GLU A 462 19.05 -21.91 -35.27
CA GLU A 462 19.38 -20.50 -35.46
C GLU A 462 19.64 -19.80 -34.12
N GLU A 463 18.82 -20.07 -33.09
CA GLU A 463 18.99 -19.50 -31.75
C GLU A 463 20.27 -20.01 -31.07
N VAL A 464 20.59 -21.31 -31.16
CA VAL A 464 21.83 -21.87 -30.59
C VAL A 464 23.07 -21.25 -31.25
N ILE A 465 23.05 -21.07 -32.58
CA ILE A 465 24.15 -20.44 -33.31
C ILE A 465 24.28 -18.98 -32.88
N GLN A 466 23.18 -18.23 -32.78
CA GLN A 466 23.19 -16.83 -32.35
C GLN A 466 23.76 -16.67 -30.94
N ILE A 467 23.36 -17.52 -30.00
CA ILE A 467 23.91 -17.54 -28.63
C ILE A 467 25.43 -17.76 -28.65
N THR A 468 25.91 -18.65 -29.52
CA THR A 468 27.34 -18.97 -29.62
C THR A 468 28.15 -17.79 -30.20
N GLU A 469 27.57 -17.08 -31.18
CA GLU A 469 28.14 -15.88 -31.78
C GLU A 469 28.15 -14.71 -30.76
N ASP A 470 27.04 -14.49 -30.05
CA ASP A 470 26.88 -13.43 -29.04
C ASP A 470 27.77 -13.65 -27.81
N ALA A 471 28.00 -14.91 -27.42
CA ALA A 471 28.92 -15.27 -26.34
C ALA A 471 30.39 -15.06 -26.72
N GLY A 472 30.71 -14.68 -27.96
CA GLY A 472 32.07 -14.45 -28.43
C GLY A 472 32.93 -15.72 -28.47
N ILE A 473 32.31 -16.91 -28.47
CA ILE A 473 33.02 -18.20 -28.34
C ILE A 473 33.76 -18.54 -29.65
N ALA A 474 33.28 -18.09 -30.81
CA ALA A 474 34.02 -18.20 -32.08
C ALA A 474 33.46 -17.28 -33.17
N THR A 475 34.34 -16.59 -33.90
CA THR A 475 33.98 -15.64 -34.98
C THR A 475 33.79 -16.30 -36.35
N GLU A 476 34.25 -17.54 -36.55
CA GLU A 476 34.09 -18.29 -37.81
C GLU A 476 33.92 -19.81 -37.55
N LEU A 477 32.74 -20.22 -37.08
CA LEU A 477 32.39 -21.65 -36.99
C LEU A 477 32.00 -22.18 -38.37
N THR A 478 32.58 -23.32 -38.77
CA THR A 478 32.15 -24.05 -39.96
C THR A 478 30.74 -24.62 -39.79
N ASN A 479 30.03 -24.90 -40.89
CA ASN A 479 28.69 -25.49 -40.83
C ASN A 479 28.66 -26.82 -40.08
N GLU A 480 29.71 -27.64 -40.21
CA GLU A 480 29.83 -28.93 -39.50
C GLU A 480 29.98 -28.72 -37.98
N GLN A 481 30.79 -27.75 -37.55
CA GLN A 481 30.93 -27.39 -36.14
C GLN A 481 29.63 -26.81 -35.56
N LYS A 482 28.91 -25.99 -36.33
CA LYS A 482 27.59 -25.48 -35.93
C LYS A 482 26.59 -26.62 -35.69
N GLU A 483 26.62 -27.66 -36.53
CA GLU A 483 25.77 -28.85 -36.31
C GLU A 483 26.19 -29.68 -35.10
N GLU A 484 27.49 -29.86 -34.87
CA GLU A 484 27.93 -30.58 -33.68
C GLU A 484 27.51 -29.82 -32.42
N ILE A 485 27.70 -28.50 -32.36
CA ILE A 485 27.29 -27.67 -31.22
C ILE A 485 25.78 -27.80 -30.97
N TYR A 486 24.96 -27.68 -32.01
CA TYR A 486 23.51 -27.86 -31.89
C TYR A 486 23.16 -29.25 -31.36
N ARG A 487 23.78 -30.30 -31.93
CA ARG A 487 23.55 -31.69 -31.49
C ARG A 487 23.91 -31.91 -30.03
N TRP A 488 25.07 -31.41 -29.58
CA TRP A 488 25.49 -31.51 -28.18
C TRP A 488 24.57 -30.73 -27.24
N ALA A 489 24.15 -29.52 -27.62
CA ALA A 489 23.20 -28.73 -26.85
C ALA A 489 21.84 -29.43 -26.70
N SER A 490 21.30 -30.01 -27.77
CA SER A 490 20.05 -30.78 -27.73
C SER A 490 20.16 -32.05 -26.86
N ILE A 491 21.32 -32.71 -26.84
CA ILE A 491 21.57 -33.88 -25.97
C ILE A 491 21.65 -33.46 -24.50
N SER A 492 22.39 -32.40 -24.19
CA SER A 492 22.54 -31.89 -22.80
C SER A 492 21.22 -31.37 -22.22
N LEU A 493 20.30 -30.88 -23.05
CA LEU A 493 18.97 -30.42 -22.64
C LEU A 493 17.91 -31.54 -22.65
N GLY A 494 18.28 -32.79 -22.98
CA GLY A 494 17.39 -33.96 -22.93
C GLY A 494 16.35 -34.04 -24.05
N ILE A 495 16.62 -33.42 -25.21
CA ILE A 495 15.63 -33.18 -26.28
C ILE A 495 15.61 -34.30 -27.35
N SER A 496 16.60 -35.21 -27.35
CA SER A 496 16.69 -36.29 -28.35
C SER A 496 16.48 -37.68 -27.73
N SER A 497 15.36 -38.34 -28.09
CA SER A 497 15.19 -39.77 -27.95
C SER A 497 15.46 -40.46 -29.30
N GLU A 498 16.69 -40.91 -29.53
CA GLU A 498 16.95 -41.96 -30.53
C GLU A 498 18.05 -42.92 -30.07
N PRO A 499 17.96 -44.20 -30.50
CA PRO A 499 18.54 -45.31 -29.78
C PRO A 499 20.05 -45.42 -30.02
N HIS A 500 20.76 -45.83 -28.97
CA HIS A 500 22.11 -46.38 -29.07
C HIS A 500 22.14 -47.51 -30.12
N SER A 501 22.50 -47.16 -31.34
CA SER A 501 22.84 -48.10 -32.40
C SER A 501 24.36 -48.26 -32.42
N GLU A 502 24.77 -49.43 -31.91
CA GLU A 502 25.96 -50.19 -32.30
C GLU A 502 27.28 -49.42 -32.48
N CYS A 503 28.03 -49.30 -31.38
CA CYS A 503 29.48 -49.35 -31.44
C CYS A 503 29.94 -50.76 -31.08
N ASN A 504 29.81 -51.68 -32.05
CA ASN A 504 30.41 -53.01 -31.95
C ASN A 504 30.89 -53.44 -33.34
N ARG A 505 32.15 -53.10 -33.67
CA ARG A 505 33.10 -53.95 -34.44
C ARG A 505 34.42 -53.22 -34.69
N TYR A 506 35.49 -54.01 -34.51
CA TYR A 506 36.91 -53.86 -34.85
C TYR A 506 37.81 -53.59 -33.63
N GLY A 507 38.61 -54.56 -33.16
CA GLY A 507 38.85 -55.91 -33.65
C GLY A 507 39.74 -56.71 -32.71
N SER A 508 39.60 -58.03 -32.79
CA SER A 508 40.57 -59.01 -32.35
C SER A 508 41.69 -59.13 -33.39
N TYR A 509 42.94 -58.87 -33.00
CA TYR A 509 44.11 -59.73 -33.17
C TYR A 509 45.26 -59.22 -32.28
#